data_AF-A0A166MPK9-F1
#
_entry.id   AF-A0A166MPK9-F1
#
_cell.length_a   1.000
_cell.length_b   1.000
_cell.length_c   1.000
_cell.angle_alpha   90.00
_cell.angle_beta   90.00
_cell.angle_gamma   90.00
#
_symmetry.space_group_name_H-M   'P 1'
#
loop_
_entity.id
_entity.type
_entity.pdbx_description
1 polymer ?
#
loop_
_entity_poly.entity_id
_entity_poly.type
_entity_poly.pdbx_seq_one_letter_code
_entity_poly.pdbx_strand_id
1 'polypeptide(L)' 'NARADWNTDTGCSTHMSPRRSWFCTYVPMRIPVELADHSVIYSTGVGSVEFQPVI' A
#
# COMPACT_ATOMS: atom_id res chain seq x y z
N ASN A 1 4.68 15.41 -10.96
CA ASN A 1 3.36 15.34 -10.31
C ASN A 1 2.76 13.95 -10.47
N ALA A 2 3.16 12.99 -9.63
CA ALA A 2 2.43 11.73 -9.51
C ALA A 2 1.30 11.95 -8.50
N ARG A 3 0.05 11.76 -8.92
CA ARG A 3 -1.09 11.82 -8.00
C ARG A 3 -0.88 10.78 -6.90
N ALA A 4 -1.10 11.16 -5.65
CA ALA A 4 -1.05 10.27 -4.49
C ALA A 4 -2.24 9.28 -4.43
N ASP A 5 -2.91 9.07 -5.56
CA ASP A 5 -4.15 8.35 -5.72
C ASP A 5 -3.79 7.12 -6.56
N TRP A 6 -3.39 6.07 -5.84
CA TRP A 6 -3.49 4.65 -6.20
C TRP A 6 -3.38 4.35 -7.71
N ASN A 7 -2.25 3.77 -8.12
CA ASN A 7 -2.13 3.21 -9.46
C ASN A 7 -2.76 1.80 -9.49
N THR A 8 -3.56 1.51 -10.50
CA THR A 8 -4.12 0.18 -10.73
C THR A 8 -3.04 -0.73 -11.29
N ASP A 9 -2.73 -1.80 -10.55
CA ASP A 9 -1.78 -2.83 -10.95
C ASP A 9 -2.48 -4.20 -10.89
N THR A 10 -2.77 -4.78 -12.06
CA THR A 10 -3.47 -6.07 -12.17
C THR A 10 -2.61 -7.25 -11.71
N GLY A 11 -1.30 -7.08 -11.60
CA GLY A 11 -0.38 -8.09 -11.08
C GLY A 11 -0.28 -8.10 -9.55
N CYS A 12 -0.84 -7.09 -8.89
CA CYS A 12 -0.66 -6.93 -7.46
C CYS A 12 -1.66 -7.78 -6.65
N SER A 13 -1.15 -8.70 -5.82
CA SER A 13 -2.01 -9.50 -4.93
C SER A 13 -2.45 -8.74 -3.66
N THR A 14 -1.85 -7.58 -3.38
CA THR A 14 -2.06 -6.80 -2.15
C THR A 14 -2.04 -5.30 -2.43
N HIS A 15 -2.88 -4.51 -1.77
CA HIS A 15 -2.87 -3.06 -1.96
C HIS A 15 -1.77 -2.40 -1.13
N MET A 16 -1.03 -1.44 -1.70
CA MET A 16 0.00 -0.66 -1.00
C MET A 16 -0.40 0.81 -0.93
N SER A 17 -0.23 1.44 0.24
CA SER A 17 -0.50 2.87 0.43
C SER A 17 0.53 3.50 1.38
N PRO A 18 1.07 4.69 1.06
CA PRO A 18 1.92 5.43 1.99
C PRO A 18 1.12 6.07 3.14
N ARG A 19 -0.23 6.08 3.06
CA ARG A 19 -1.10 6.79 4.02
C ARG A 19 -1.39 5.92 5.24
N ARG A 20 -0.43 5.85 6.17
CA ARG A 20 -0.55 5.09 7.43
C ARG A 20 -1.78 5.46 8.25
N SER A 21 -2.23 6.72 8.22
CA SER A 21 -3.40 7.19 8.97
C SER A 21 -4.74 6.60 8.49
N TRP A 22 -4.76 5.93 7.33
CA TRP A 22 -5.96 5.24 6.84
C TRP A 22 -6.18 3.87 7.44
N PHE A 23 -5.16 3.33 8.09
CA PHE A 23 -5.20 1.99 8.65
C PHE A 23 -5.96 2.01 9.99
N CYS A 24 -7.07 1.28 10.05
CA CYS A 24 -7.82 1.03 11.28
C CYS A 24 -7.08 0.06 12.20
N THR A 25 -6.24 -0.80 11.61
CA THR A 25 -5.33 -1.71 12.31
C THR A 25 -3.94 -1.59 11.72
N TYR A 26 -2.88 -1.74 12.52
CA TYR A 26 -1.52 -1.67 12.00
C TYR A 26 -0.58 -2.59 12.77
N VAL A 27 0.12 -3.47 12.05
CA VAL A 27 1.17 -4.32 12.60
C VAL A 27 2.48 -4.00 11.86
N PRO A 28 3.58 -3.68 12.57
CA PRO A 28 4.90 -3.57 11.96
C PRO A 28 5.27 -4.89 11.27
N MET A 29 5.59 -4.81 9.99
CA MET A 29 5.93 -5.95 9.15
C MET A 29 6.85 -5.47 8.04
N ARG A 30 7.99 -6.15 7.90
CA ARG A 30 9.05 -5.76 6.97
C ARG A 30 9.31 -6.87 5.96
N ILE A 31 8.63 -6.80 4.83
CA ILE A 31 8.80 -7.71 3.70
C ILE A 31 9.43 -6.96 2.52
N PRO A 32 10.28 -7.63 1.70
CA PRO A 32 10.84 -7.04 0.50
C PRO A 32 9.74 -6.85 -0.56
N VAL A 33 9.81 -5.73 -1.28
CA VAL A 33 8.94 -5.42 -2.42
C VAL A 33 9.83 -5.00 -3.57
N GLU A 34 9.87 -5.81 -4.63
CA GLU A 34 10.61 -5.51 -5.85
C GLU A 34 9.79 -4.54 -6.71
N LEU A 35 10.40 -3.44 -7.12
CA LEU A 35 9.83 -2.45 -8.02
C LEU A 35 10.12 -2.83 -9.48
N ALA A 36 9.42 -2.19 -10.41
CA ALA A 36 9.57 -2.45 -11.84
C ALA A 36 10.98 -2.16 -12.39
N ASP A 37 11.79 -1.36 -11.69
CA ASP A 37 13.20 -1.09 -12.01
C ASP A 37 14.17 -2.08 -11.36
N HIS A 38 13.66 -3.20 -10.83
CA HIS A 38 14.40 -4.22 -10.06
C HIS A 38 15.02 -3.74 -8.75
N SER A 39 14.76 -2.50 -8.34
CA SER A 39 15.13 -2.07 -6.99
C SER A 39 14.20 -2.72 -5.96
N VAL A 40 14.73 -2.97 -4.75
CA VAL A 40 13.96 -3.57 -3.66
C VAL A 40 13.76 -2.53 -2.56
N ILE A 41 12.51 -2.27 -2.22
CA ILE A 41 12.12 -1.51 -1.03
C ILE A 41 11.57 -2.46 0.03
N TYR A 42 11.33 -1.96 1.24
CA TYR A 42 10.75 -2.76 2.32
C TYR A 42 9.48 -2.12 2.85
N SER A 43 8.46 -2.94 3.08
CA SER A 43 7.24 -2.49 3.77
C SER A 43 7.56 -2.03 5.19
N THR A 44 6.74 -1.11 5.71
CA THR A 44 6.79 -0.70 7.11
C THR A 44 5.80 -1.45 7.99
N GLY A 45 4.73 -1.98 7.40
CA GLY A 45 3.67 -2.69 8.09
C GLY A 45 2.51 -3.07 7.20
N VAL A 46 1.54 -3.75 7.79
CA VAL A 46 0.31 -4.21 7.16
C VAL A 46 -0.88 -3.96 8.08
N GLY A 47 -2.06 -3.84 7.51
CA GLY A 47 -3.30 -3.73 8.26
C GLY A 47 -4.52 -3.55 7.36
N SER A 48 -5.66 -3.30 8.00
CA SER A 48 -6.94 -3.08 7.34
C SER A 48 -7.25 -1.58 7.20
N VAL A 49 -7.91 -1.23 6.10
CA VAL A 49 -8.52 0.07 5.86
C VAL A 49 -10.04 -0.12 5.80
N GLU A 50 -10.80 0.84 6.30
CA GLU A 50 -12.25 0.87 6.13
C GLU A 50 -12.59 1.79 4.95
N PHE A 51 -13.36 1.28 3.99
CA PHE A 51 -13.85 2.07 2.87
C PHE A 51 -15.32 2.43 3.11
N GLN A 52 -15.61 3.73 3.20
CA GLN A 52 -16.97 4.24 3.30
C GLN A 52 -17.34 4.93 1.99
N PRO A 53 -18.14 4.28 1.11
CA PRO A 53 -18.60 4.91 -0.12
C PRO A 53 -19.55 6.06 0.23
N VAL A 54 -19.33 7.22 -0.39
CA VAL A 54 -20.31 8.31 -0.41
C VAL A 54 -21.20 8.09 -1.63
N ILE A 55 -22.51 8.05 -1.43
CA ILE A 55 -23.52 7.95 -2.49
C ILE A 55 -23.79 9.33 -3.09
#